data_AF-A0A845DND7-F1
#
_entry.id   AF-A0A845DND7-F1
#
_cell.length_a   1.000
_cell.length_b   1.000
_cell.length_c   1.000
_cell.angle_alpha   90.00
_cell.angle_beta   90.00
_cell.angle_gamma   90.00
#
_symmetry.space_group_name_H-M   'P 1'
#
loop_
_entity.id
_entity.type
_entity.pdbx_description
1 polymer ?
#
loop_
_entity_poly.entity_id
_entity_poly.type
_entity_poly.pdbx_seq_one_letter_code
_entity_poly.pdbx_strand_id
1 'polypeptide(L)'
;MVMTMKSNKHSFFILMNASLGLLTCFVYLYTWVAFSFMESMFSWEPLLSLAGSLTIFILWNMYMLKKEAKRYWAQAVFSYLASIAVFAYFLT
;
A
#
# COMPACT_ATOMS: atom_id res chain seq x y z
N MET A 1 -27.75 -14.38 1.68
CA MET A 1 -26.83 -14.86 2.73
C MET A 1 -25.54 -14.05 2.63
N VAL A 2 -25.34 -13.12 3.56
CA VAL A 2 -24.17 -12.23 3.57
C VAL A 2 -22.98 -13.04 4.07
N MET A 3 -22.08 -13.47 3.19
CA MET A 3 -20.79 -14.02 3.60
C MET A 3 -19.95 -12.87 4.14
N THR A 4 -19.81 -12.82 5.46
CA THR A 4 -18.85 -11.97 6.16
C THR A 4 -17.55 -12.73 6.29
N MET A 5 -16.43 -12.11 5.94
CA MET A 5 -15.10 -12.63 6.28
C MET A 5 -15.04 -12.99 7.77
N LYS A 6 -14.50 -14.17 8.10
CA LYS A 6 -14.17 -14.54 9.49
C LYS A 6 -13.32 -13.43 10.11
N SER A 7 -13.64 -13.03 11.36
CA SER A 7 -12.98 -11.93 12.08
C SER A 7 -11.45 -11.94 11.97
N ASN A 8 -10.80 -13.11 12.17
CA ASN A 8 -9.34 -13.23 12.06
C ASN A 8 -8.79 -12.92 10.65
N LYS A 9 -9.53 -13.26 9.58
CA LYS A 9 -9.14 -12.92 8.20
C LYS A 9 -9.31 -11.42 7.92
N HIS A 10 -10.29 -10.78 8.53
CA HIS A 10 -10.56 -9.35 8.36
C HIS A 10 -9.47 -8.49 9.03
N SER A 11 -9.07 -8.82 10.26
CA SER A 11 -7.95 -8.15 10.93
C SER A 11 -6.63 -8.33 10.17
N PHE A 12 -6.36 -9.54 9.68
CA PHE A 12 -5.17 -9.81 8.86
C PHE A 12 -5.19 -9.03 7.53
N PHE A 13 -6.36 -8.91 6.91
CA PHE A 13 -6.54 -8.13 5.68
C PHE A 13 -6.24 -6.64 5.87
N ILE A 14 -6.74 -6.04 6.95
CA ILE A 14 -6.46 -4.63 7.28
C ILE A 14 -4.97 -4.46 7.57
N LEU A 15 -4.39 -5.34 8.41
CA LEU A 15 -2.98 -5.28 8.77
C LEU A 15 -2.07 -5.36 7.53
N MET A 16 -2.32 -6.31 6.63
CA MET A 16 -1.54 -6.45 5.40
C MET A 16 -1.65 -5.22 4.49
N ASN A 17 -2.83 -4.61 4.36
CA ASN A 17 -2.99 -3.39 3.56
C ASN A 17 -2.28 -2.18 4.18
N ALA A 18 -2.31 -2.05 5.50
CA ALA A 18 -1.55 -1.03 6.22
C ALA A 18 -0.02 -1.27 6.09
N SER A 19 0.44 -2.51 6.23
CA SER A 19 1.84 -2.88 6.01
C SER A 19 2.29 -2.58 4.58
N LEU A 20 1.46 -2.84 3.57
CA LEU A 20 1.77 -2.52 2.17
C LEU A 20 1.88 -1.01 1.94
N GLY A 21 1.03 -0.20 2.57
CA GLY A 21 1.13 1.26 2.48
C GLY A 21 2.40 1.79 3.14
N LEU A 22 2.75 1.31 4.32
CA LEU A 22 4.04 1.63 4.97
C LEU A 22 5.23 1.18 4.12
N LEU A 23 5.19 -0.03 3.57
CA LEU A 23 6.25 -0.55 2.69
C LEU A 23 6.40 0.33 1.45
N THR A 24 5.29 0.82 0.88
CA THR A 24 5.33 1.76 -0.25
C THR A 24 6.08 3.04 0.13
N CYS A 25 5.80 3.60 1.32
CA CYS A 25 6.51 4.77 1.82
C CYS A 25 8.01 4.50 2.02
N PHE A 26 8.39 3.37 2.61
CA PHE A 26 9.79 3.00 2.79
C PHE A 26 10.52 2.79 1.48
N VAL A 27 9.90 2.11 0.52
CA VAL A 27 10.49 1.89 -0.81
C VAL A 27 10.63 3.22 -1.56
N TYR A 28 9.64 4.10 -1.47
CA TYR A 28 9.72 5.44 -2.07
C TYR A 28 10.84 6.27 -1.45
N LEU A 29 10.94 6.33 -0.12
CA LEU A 29 12.03 7.05 0.55
C LEU A 29 13.40 6.42 0.26
N TYR A 30 13.51 5.10 0.28
CA TYR A 30 14.76 4.40 -0.01
C TYR A 30 15.25 4.71 -1.41
N THR A 31 14.36 4.61 -2.41
CA THR A 31 14.70 4.97 -3.79
C THR A 31 15.05 6.45 -3.90
N TRP A 32 14.23 7.34 -3.32
CA TRP A 32 14.53 8.77 -3.33
C TRP A 32 15.89 9.10 -2.70
N VAL A 33 16.21 8.53 -1.53
CA VAL A 33 17.50 8.71 -0.86
C VAL A 33 18.64 8.14 -1.70
N ALA A 34 18.55 6.88 -2.13
CA ALA A 34 19.60 6.22 -2.92
C ALA A 34 19.93 6.98 -4.21
N PHE A 35 18.92 7.52 -4.90
CA PHE A 35 19.11 8.27 -6.14
C PHE A 35 19.42 9.75 -5.93
N SER A 36 19.03 10.35 -4.80
CA SER A 36 19.44 11.72 -4.44
C SER A 36 20.97 11.84 -4.26
N PHE A 37 21.64 10.75 -3.86
CA PHE A 37 23.11 10.68 -3.78
C PHE A 37 23.80 10.39 -5.13
N MET A 38 23.05 10.00 -6.18
CA MET A 38 23.58 9.54 -7.49
C MET A 38 23.29 10.49 -8.67
N GLU A 39 23.25 11.81 -8.46
CA GLU A 39 23.35 12.86 -9.51
C GLU A 39 22.08 13.41 -10.23
N SER A 40 20.83 13.06 -9.87
CA SER A 40 19.69 13.82 -10.44
C SER A 40 18.44 13.84 -9.55
N MET A 41 18.00 15.05 -9.17
CA MET A 41 16.75 15.29 -8.42
C MET A 41 15.48 14.93 -9.21
N PHE A 42 15.58 14.72 -10.53
CA PHE A 42 14.46 14.36 -11.40
C PHE A 42 14.63 12.92 -11.90
N SER A 43 14.61 11.99 -10.95
CA SER A 43 14.68 10.55 -11.20
C SER A 43 13.27 10.00 -11.41
N TRP A 44 13.07 9.21 -12.47
CA TRP A 44 11.81 8.49 -12.74
C TRP A 44 11.69 7.22 -11.88
N GLU A 45 12.79 6.80 -11.25
CA GLU A 45 12.91 5.59 -10.45
C GLU A 45 11.97 5.56 -9.23
N PRO A 46 11.83 6.63 -8.41
CA PRO A 46 10.86 6.65 -7.31
C PRO A 46 9.41 6.50 -7.81
N LEU A 47 9.10 7.04 -8.99
CA LEU A 47 7.80 6.89 -9.66
C LEU A 47 7.55 5.44 -10.09
N LEU A 48 8.56 4.76 -10.64
CA LEU A 48 8.51 3.34 -10.98
C LEU A 48 8.32 2.47 -9.74
N SER A 49 9.01 2.79 -8.65
CA SER A 49 8.85 2.09 -7.37
C SER A 49 7.47 2.29 -6.75
N LEU A 50 6.89 3.48 -6.88
CA LEU A 50 5.51 3.76 -6.48
C LEU A 50 4.51 2.97 -7.32
N ALA A 51 4.69 2.96 -8.65
CA ALA A 51 3.86 2.18 -9.57
C ALA A 51 3.96 0.66 -9.30
N GLY A 52 5.16 0.16 -9.00
CA GLY A 52 5.37 -1.23 -8.60
C GLY A 52 4.64 -1.58 -7.31
N SER A 53 4.73 -0.72 -6.29
CA SER A 53 4.06 -0.92 -5.01
C SER A 53 2.53 -0.89 -5.13
N LEU A 54 1.99 0.03 -5.94
CA LEU A 54 0.57 0.07 -6.31
C LEU A 54 0.12 -1.21 -7.04
N THR A 55 0.94 -1.72 -7.95
CA THR A 55 0.65 -2.96 -8.66
C THR A 55 0.56 -4.15 -7.71
N ILE A 56 1.50 -4.25 -6.75
CA ILE A 56 1.47 -5.28 -5.70
C ILE A 56 0.21 -5.15 -4.84
N PHE A 57 -0.15 -3.92 -4.43
CA PHE A 57 -1.37 -3.66 -3.67
C PHE A 57 -2.63 -4.12 -4.44
N ILE A 58 -2.73 -3.80 -5.72
CA ILE A 58 -3.87 -4.18 -6.57
C ILE A 58 -3.93 -5.70 -6.72
N LEU A 59 -2.82 -6.35 -7.07
CA LEU A 59 -2.77 -7.81 -7.26
C LEU A 59 -3.10 -8.58 -5.98
N TRP A 60 -2.57 -8.14 -4.84
CA TRP A 60 -2.85 -8.74 -3.53
C TRP A 60 -4.33 -8.63 -3.17
N ASN A 61 -4.91 -7.44 -3.31
CA ASN A 61 -6.32 -7.24 -3.00
C ASN A 61 -7.25 -7.92 -4.00
N MET A 62 -6.88 -8.00 -5.28
CA MET A 62 -7.62 -8.79 -6.27
C MET A 62 -7.64 -10.27 -5.90
N TYR A 63 -6.50 -10.84 -5.49
CA TYR A 63 -6.42 -12.23 -5.05
C TYR A 63 -7.25 -12.48 -3.78
N MET A 64 -7.13 -11.61 -2.78
CA MET A 64 -7.76 -11.79 -1.48
C MET A 64 -9.27 -11.51 -1.51
N LEU A 65 -9.72 -10.57 -2.35
CA LEU A 65 -11.11 -10.14 -2.45
C LEU A 65 -11.89 -10.78 -3.61
N LYS A 66 -11.37 -11.84 -4.26
CA LYS A 66 -12.02 -12.50 -5.42
C LYS A 66 -13.54 -12.75 -5.25
N LYS A 67 -14.00 -13.04 -4.03
CA LYS A 67 -15.42 -13.31 -3.72
C LYS A 67 -16.17 -12.14 -3.07
N GLU A 68 -15.48 -11.12 -2.55
CA GLU A 68 -16.07 -10.04 -1.74
C GLU A 68 -15.62 -8.63 -2.19
N ALA A 69 -15.19 -8.50 -3.45
CA ALA A 69 -14.55 -7.31 -4.02
C ALA A 69 -15.33 -6.01 -3.76
N LYS A 70 -16.64 -5.98 -4.04
CA LYS A 70 -17.44 -4.76 -3.89
C LYS A 70 -17.52 -4.22 -2.45
N ARG A 71 -17.28 -5.05 -1.43
CA ARG A 71 -17.52 -4.69 -0.03
C ARG A 71 -16.25 -4.21 0.70
N TYR A 72 -15.11 -4.81 0.41
CA TYR A 72 -13.88 -4.59 1.18
C TYR A 72 -12.81 -3.79 0.43
N TRP A 73 -13.00 -3.49 -0.86
CA TRP A 73 -12.07 -2.63 -1.61
C TRP A 73 -11.97 -1.22 -1.02
N ALA A 74 -13.09 -0.63 -0.59
CA ALA A 74 -13.06 0.66 0.09
C ALA A 74 -12.24 0.61 1.39
N GLN A 75 -12.33 -0.48 2.15
CA GLN A 75 -11.52 -0.67 3.36
C GLN A 75 -10.04 -0.91 3.06
N ALA A 76 -9.71 -1.65 1.98
CA ALA A 76 -8.32 -1.82 1.53
C ALA A 76 -7.68 -0.47 1.20
N VAL A 77 -8.35 0.31 0.34
CA VAL A 77 -7.86 1.62 -0.09
C VAL A 77 -7.76 2.57 1.09
N PHE A 78 -8.77 2.61 1.96
CA PHE A 78 -8.73 3.44 3.15
C PHE A 78 -7.58 3.05 4.08
N SER A 79 -7.37 1.77 4.36
CA SER A 79 -6.29 1.30 5.25
C SER A 79 -4.90 1.60 4.66
N TYR A 80 -4.75 1.42 3.34
CA TYR A 80 -3.53 1.73 2.61
C TYR A 80 -3.23 3.24 2.62
N LEU A 81 -4.18 4.08 2.22
CA LEU A 81 -4.00 5.54 2.21
C LEU A 81 -3.86 6.12 3.61
N ALA A 82 -4.61 5.62 4.59
CA ALA A 82 -4.47 6.05 5.98
C ALA A 82 -3.07 5.76 6.51
N SER A 83 -2.49 4.59 6.20
CA SER A 83 -1.12 4.27 6.62
C SER A 83 -0.08 5.21 5.98
N ILE A 84 -0.26 5.57 4.70
CA ILE A 84 0.58 6.54 4.00
C ILE A 84 0.45 7.93 4.63
N ALA A 85 -0.79 8.38 4.90
CA ALA A 85 -1.05 9.67 5.50
C ALA A 85 -0.48 9.78 6.92
N VAL A 86 -0.64 8.73 7.74
CA VAL A 86 -0.03 8.65 9.08
C VAL A 86 1.49 8.68 8.96
N PHE A 87 2.07 7.90 8.06
CA PHE A 87 3.51 7.92 7.84
C PHE A 87 4.02 9.30 7.42
N ALA A 88 3.34 9.96 6.47
CA ALA A 88 3.67 11.31 6.03
C ALA A 88 3.57 12.33 7.17
N TYR A 89 2.53 12.23 8.02
CA TYR A 89 2.37 13.07 9.20
C TYR A 89 3.54 12.91 10.18
N PHE A 90 3.99 11.67 10.44
CA PHE A 90 5.14 11.42 11.31
C PHE A 90 6.50 11.80 10.68
N LEU A 91 6.55 11.96 9.37
CA LEU A 91 7.74 12.42 8.65
C LEU A 91 7.89 13.95 8.69
N THR A 92 6.84 14.67 9.11
CA THR A 92 6.80 16.15 9.21
C THR A 92 7.26 16.60 10.60
#